data_AF-A0A2V6JMV2-F1
#
_entry.id   AF-A0A2V6JMV2-F1
#
_cell.length_a   1.000
_cell.length_b   1.000
_cell.length_c   1.000
_cell.angle_alpha   90.00
_cell.angle_beta   90.00
_cell.angle_gamma   90.00
#
_symmetry.space_group_name_H-M   'P 1'
#
loop_
_entity.id
_entity.type
_entity.pdbx_description
1 polymer ?
#
loop_
_entity_poly.entity_id
_entity_poly.type
_entity_poly.pdbx_seq_one_letter_code
_entity_poly.pdbx_strand_id
1 'polypeptide(L)'
;MRKIGSILLAGFVFCLTVPALPAQSDDPSETFLKAYMTSQQGEKLEHENQFKAALAKYRFAGTLIEQLRKAHPDWQPAIVEYRGRKVSESILRVQDKAGTQESVAAPEQTAENVAAAPQNLPPAQVVKEVPAPPPAAPKPTPASTPNEVAIEQATRKLRDRVDQLEAELQKSHTQMSAAENEKQSLTSRLDETKSKLNKAQGDLEKAKTAEKQVRDQLNQAQVSLKKTAAAGSNDSKAQEALKSEIAQLKKALVSAQQGRSAAEKERDDASTKVAAADQQRASAGKERDEANARAAEADQKVASANKERDDALAHLKGMKDTEQRVEVLVAENSDLKQKLDDAEKTVREISADKPKKEKELADVKKQIGDLQQQLAASQKQNQNYETTVAQLRSQLDGASKQLEQVKLVGATPEETAKLTKENDMLRNIIVRERQEEARRDQAKKLMLAEFDKLQIKSETLTEQIQLLAQPVTRLTTDELALLRQPVVSISDDNSGAVKASFT
;
A
#
# COMPACT_ATOMS: atom_id res chain seq x y z
N MET A 1 31.38 -41.79 59.11
CA MET A 1 32.40 -41.54 58.07
C MET A 1 32.09 -40.19 57.42
N ARG A 2 33.04 -39.25 57.53
CA ARG A 2 33.45 -38.11 56.65
C ARG A 2 32.35 -37.37 55.85
N LYS A 3 31.95 -36.12 56.13
CA LYS A 3 32.58 -34.76 56.12
C LYS A 3 32.10 -33.95 54.89
N ILE A 4 31.39 -32.81 55.07
CA ILE A 4 31.77 -31.37 54.78
C ILE A 4 31.91 -31.06 53.26
N GLY A 5 31.49 -29.96 52.63
CA GLY A 5 30.99 -28.59 52.95
C GLY A 5 30.70 -27.88 51.60
N SER A 6 29.71 -26.99 51.47
CA SER A 6 29.76 -25.51 51.54
C SER A 6 30.85 -24.76 50.73
N ILE A 7 30.38 -23.74 49.98
CA ILE A 7 31.05 -22.51 49.46
C ILE A 7 31.70 -22.59 48.05
N LEU A 8 31.19 -21.80 47.10
CA LEU A 8 31.96 -20.73 46.43
C LEU A 8 31.09 -19.80 45.57
N LEU A 9 30.81 -18.63 46.15
CA LEU A 9 30.58 -17.35 45.49
C LEU A 9 31.89 -16.94 44.79
N ALA A 10 31.89 -16.78 43.47
CA ALA A 10 33.01 -16.18 42.75
C ALA A 10 32.47 -15.09 41.82
N GLY A 11 32.53 -13.85 42.30
CA GLY A 11 32.49 -12.68 41.46
C GLY A 11 33.75 -12.61 40.62
N PHE A 12 33.61 -12.30 39.34
CA PHE A 12 34.71 -11.87 38.49
C PHE A 12 34.34 -10.52 37.89
N VAL A 13 34.91 -9.46 38.48
CA VAL A 13 35.00 -8.13 37.89
C VAL A 13 36.25 -8.13 37.00
N PHE A 14 36.09 -7.87 35.70
CA PHE A 14 37.18 -7.42 34.85
C PHE A 14 36.76 -6.15 34.11
N CYS A 15 37.67 -5.17 34.12
CA CYS A 15 37.49 -3.80 33.67
C CYS A 15 37.46 -3.64 32.14
N LEU A 16 36.66 -2.66 31.70
CA LEU A 16 36.87 -1.68 30.62
C LEU A 16 37.59 -2.13 29.34
N THR A 17 36.83 -2.22 28.24
CA THR A 17 37.08 -1.46 26.99
C THR A 17 35.77 -1.37 26.19
N VAL A 18 35.35 -0.16 25.85
CA VAL A 18 34.20 0.09 24.96
C VAL A 18 34.76 0.41 23.57
N PRO A 19 34.45 -0.40 22.55
CA PRO A 19 34.27 0.09 21.20
C PRO A 19 32.76 0.21 20.94
N ALA A 20 32.30 1.42 20.63
CA ALA A 20 30.96 1.63 20.12
C ALA A 20 30.85 1.02 18.71
N LEU A 21 30.10 -0.07 18.60
CA LEU A 21 29.67 -0.70 17.36
C LEU A 21 28.16 -1.04 17.49
N PRO A 22 27.40 -1.11 16.39
CA PRO A 22 25.95 -0.99 16.41
C PRO A 22 25.34 -2.13 17.24
N ALA A 23 24.61 -1.76 18.29
CA ALA A 23 23.89 -2.69 19.14
C ALA A 23 22.69 -3.28 18.38
N GLN A 24 22.93 -4.37 17.65
CA GLN A 24 21.92 -5.35 17.30
C GLN A 24 22.29 -6.59 18.12
N SER A 25 21.44 -6.97 19.07
CA SER A 25 21.72 -8.10 19.96
C SER A 25 21.83 -9.39 19.16
N ASP A 26 23.06 -9.92 19.06
CA ASP A 26 23.35 -11.22 18.44
C ASP A 26 23.26 -12.33 19.49
N ASP A 27 22.23 -12.28 20.35
CA ASP A 27 21.93 -13.38 21.27
C ASP A 27 21.03 -14.40 20.55
N PRO A 28 21.50 -15.64 20.35
CA PRO A 28 20.70 -16.71 19.75
C PRO A 28 19.41 -16.98 20.53
N SER A 29 19.45 -16.80 21.86
CA SER A 29 18.33 -17.05 22.77
C SER A 29 17.20 -16.03 22.58
N GLU A 30 17.53 -14.76 22.38
CA GLU A 30 16.55 -13.70 22.06
C GLU A 30 15.90 -13.93 20.69
N THR A 31 16.72 -14.31 19.70
CA THR A 31 16.22 -14.62 18.35
C THR A 31 15.26 -15.80 18.37
N PHE A 32 15.59 -16.85 19.12
CA PHE A 32 14.72 -17.99 19.35
C PHE A 32 13.43 -17.62 20.08
N LEU A 33 13.52 -16.84 21.16
CA LEU A 33 12.34 -16.42 21.92
C LEU A 33 11.40 -15.59 21.04
N LYS A 34 11.95 -14.68 20.23
CA LYS A 34 11.18 -13.90 19.26
C LYS A 34 10.51 -14.78 18.22
N ALA A 35 11.20 -15.80 17.72
CA ALA A 35 10.63 -16.77 16.79
C ALA A 35 9.49 -17.56 17.43
N TYR A 36 9.66 -18.01 18.68
CA TYR A 36 8.66 -18.75 19.44
C TYR A 36 7.41 -17.90 19.71
N MET A 37 7.58 -16.67 20.22
CA MET A 37 6.48 -15.74 20.46
C MET A 37 5.73 -15.40 19.17
N THR A 38 6.46 -15.23 18.06
CA THR A 38 5.85 -14.99 16.74
C THR A 38 5.04 -16.20 16.27
N SER A 39 5.53 -17.43 16.49
CA SER A 39 4.78 -18.65 16.18
C SER A 39 3.50 -18.77 17.03
N GLN A 40 3.57 -18.42 18.32
CA GLN A 40 2.41 -18.40 19.22
C GLN A 40 1.37 -17.35 18.80
N GLN A 41 1.81 -16.18 18.31
CA GLN A 41 0.92 -15.19 17.69
C GLN A 41 0.26 -15.75 16.42
N GLY A 42 1.00 -16.52 15.61
CA GLY A 42 0.46 -17.22 14.44
C GLY A 42 -0.63 -18.23 14.82
N GLU A 43 -0.41 -19.02 15.88
CA GLU A 43 -1.39 -19.98 16.42
C GLU A 43 -2.66 -19.27 16.90
N LYS A 44 -2.51 -18.15 17.62
CA LYS A 44 -3.66 -17.34 18.07
C LYS A 44 -4.48 -16.84 16.88
N LEU A 45 -3.83 -16.30 15.85
CA LEU A 45 -4.51 -15.80 14.65
C LEU A 45 -5.15 -16.93 13.82
N GLU A 46 -4.56 -18.14 13.83
CA GLU A 46 -5.17 -19.32 13.22
C GLU A 46 -6.47 -19.71 13.95
N HIS A 47 -6.48 -19.67 15.29
CA HIS A 47 -7.68 -19.90 16.09
C HIS A 47 -8.78 -18.85 15.88
N GLU A 48 -8.40 -17.63 15.52
CA GLU A 48 -9.30 -16.52 15.18
C GLU A 48 -9.79 -16.55 13.72
N ASN A 49 -9.50 -17.62 12.96
CA ASN A 49 -9.80 -17.77 11.53
C ASN A 49 -9.16 -16.70 10.62
N GLN A 50 -8.13 -16.00 11.11
CA GLN A 50 -7.38 -15.01 10.33
C GLN A 50 -6.21 -15.69 9.60
N PHE A 51 -6.51 -16.65 8.73
CA PHE A 51 -5.48 -17.53 8.14
C PHE A 51 -4.40 -16.76 7.35
N LYS A 52 -4.74 -15.67 6.67
CA LYS A 52 -3.76 -14.83 5.95
C LYS A 52 -2.77 -14.14 6.90
N ALA A 53 -3.26 -13.64 8.04
CA ALA A 53 -2.43 -13.00 9.06
C ALA A 53 -1.59 -14.03 9.83
N ALA A 54 -2.19 -15.18 10.16
CA ALA A 54 -1.50 -16.32 10.75
C ALA A 54 -0.34 -16.81 9.87
N LEU A 55 -0.57 -16.95 8.56
CA LEU A 55 0.44 -17.35 7.58
C LEU A 55 1.63 -16.39 7.58
N ALA A 56 1.38 -15.08 7.62
CA ALA A 56 2.44 -14.07 7.68
C ALA A 56 3.29 -14.20 8.95
N LYS A 57 2.66 -14.44 10.11
CA LYS A 57 3.36 -14.67 11.38
C LYS A 57 4.18 -15.95 11.37
N TYR A 58 3.63 -17.07 10.89
CA TYR A 58 4.39 -18.32 10.79
C TYR A 58 5.56 -18.21 9.81
N ARG A 59 5.40 -17.54 8.67
CA ARG A 59 6.52 -17.28 7.75
C ARG A 59 7.62 -16.45 8.41
N PHE A 60 7.25 -15.41 9.16
CA PHE A 60 8.23 -14.60 9.89
C PHE A 60 8.93 -15.40 10.99
N ALA A 61 8.20 -16.21 11.76
CA ALA A 61 8.79 -17.13 12.74
C ALA A 61 9.77 -18.11 12.07
N GLY A 62 9.42 -18.64 10.89
CA GLY A 62 10.28 -19.51 10.09
C GLY A 62 11.57 -18.82 9.66
N THR A 63 11.52 -17.55 9.24
CA THR A 63 12.73 -16.79 8.89
C THR A 63 13.66 -16.58 10.08
N LEU A 64 13.13 -16.37 11.28
CA LEU A 64 13.93 -16.21 12.50
C LEU A 64 14.60 -17.52 12.92
N ILE A 65 13.89 -18.65 12.82
CA ILE A 65 14.46 -19.99 13.09
C ILE A 65 15.55 -20.33 12.08
N GLU A 66 15.35 -19.99 10.81
CA GLU A 66 16.34 -20.23 9.75
C GLU A 66 17.58 -19.32 9.90
N GLN A 67 17.38 -18.06 10.29
CA GLN A 67 18.47 -17.15 10.63
C GLN A 67 19.28 -17.68 11.81
N LEU A 68 18.61 -18.16 12.85
CA LEU A 68 19.22 -18.78 14.02
C LEU A 68 20.04 -20.02 13.62
N ARG A 69 19.49 -20.88 12.75
CA ARG A 69 20.18 -22.07 12.23
C ARG A 69 21.45 -21.73 11.43
N LYS A 70 21.45 -20.61 10.69
CA LYS A 70 22.59 -20.17 9.87
C LYS A 70 23.66 -19.43 10.67
N ALA A 71 23.24 -18.55 11.57
CA ALA A 71 24.15 -17.74 12.38
C ALA A 71 24.75 -18.54 13.55
N HIS A 72 23.96 -19.45 14.14
CA HIS A 72 24.29 -20.16 15.38
C HIS A 72 23.96 -21.66 15.28
N PRO A 73 24.66 -22.43 14.40
CA PRO A 73 24.33 -23.83 14.12
C PRO A 73 24.48 -24.77 15.32
N ASP A 74 25.38 -24.45 16.26
CA ASP A 74 25.64 -25.27 17.46
C ASP A 74 24.67 -24.96 18.62
N TRP A 75 23.85 -23.91 18.48
CA TRP A 75 22.91 -23.49 19.53
C TRP A 75 21.65 -24.36 19.51
N GLN A 76 21.51 -25.22 20.53
CA GLN A 76 20.33 -26.07 20.78
C GLN A 76 19.69 -26.68 19.52
N PRO A 77 20.44 -27.41 18.67
CA PRO A 77 20.00 -27.81 17.34
C PRO A 77 18.70 -28.63 17.35
N ALA A 78 18.52 -29.50 18.35
CA ALA A 78 17.30 -30.31 18.50
C ALA A 78 16.02 -29.46 18.68
N ILE A 79 16.13 -28.34 19.40
CA ILE A 79 15.00 -27.44 19.68
C ILE A 79 14.71 -26.58 18.45
N VAL A 80 15.74 -26.04 17.81
CA VAL A 80 15.63 -25.25 16.58
C VAL A 80 15.01 -26.09 15.47
N GLU A 81 15.43 -27.33 15.30
CA GLU A 81 14.89 -28.25 14.30
C GLU A 81 13.43 -28.63 14.58
N TYR A 82 13.11 -29.00 15.83
CA TYR A 82 11.73 -29.32 16.23
C TYR A 82 10.78 -28.15 16.00
N ARG A 83 11.18 -26.94 16.43
CA ARG A 83 10.37 -25.72 16.26
C ARG A 83 10.28 -25.30 14.80
N GLY A 84 11.36 -25.41 14.04
CA GLY A 84 11.36 -25.15 12.60
C GLY A 84 10.40 -26.08 11.84
N ARG A 85 10.42 -27.37 12.17
CA ARG A 85 9.46 -28.35 11.65
C ARG A 85 8.04 -27.99 12.02
N LYS A 86 7.77 -27.66 13.29
CA LYS A 86 6.44 -27.25 13.76
C LYS A 86 5.90 -26.02 13.06
N VAL A 87 6.72 -24.98 12.90
CA VAL A 87 6.34 -23.78 12.17
C VAL A 87 6.04 -24.11 10.71
N SER A 88 6.84 -24.98 10.07
CA SER A 88 6.63 -25.40 8.68
C SER A 88 5.34 -26.19 8.50
N GLU A 89 5.02 -27.11 9.42
CA GLU A 89 3.73 -27.82 9.47
C GLU A 89 2.55 -26.86 9.60
N SER A 90 2.67 -25.84 10.45
CA SER A 90 1.63 -24.82 10.61
C SER A 90 1.47 -23.93 9.38
N ILE A 91 2.56 -23.58 8.67
CA ILE A 91 2.48 -22.85 7.40
C ILE A 91 1.64 -23.63 6.37
N LEU A 92 1.92 -24.92 6.18
CA LEU A 92 1.18 -25.75 5.23
C LEU A 92 -0.30 -25.87 5.61
N ARG A 93 -0.58 -26.12 6.89
CA ARG A 93 -1.94 -26.25 7.41
C ARG A 93 -2.76 -24.98 7.24
N VAL A 94 -2.17 -23.83 7.54
CA VAL A 94 -2.84 -22.53 7.39
C VAL A 94 -2.99 -22.13 5.93
N GLN A 95 -2.03 -22.49 5.07
CA GLN A 95 -2.12 -22.24 3.64
C GLN A 95 -3.27 -23.02 2.99
N ASP A 96 -3.46 -24.28 3.37
CA ASP A 96 -4.56 -25.13 2.93
C ASP A 96 -5.94 -24.59 3.39
N LYS A 97 -6.03 -24.19 4.66
CA LYS A 97 -7.23 -23.54 5.22
C LYS A 97 -7.54 -22.19 4.57
N ALA A 98 -6.53 -21.38 4.28
CA ALA A 98 -6.70 -20.11 3.58
C ALA A 98 -7.22 -20.32 2.15
N GLY A 99 -6.69 -21.30 1.42
CA GLY A 99 -7.16 -21.65 0.07
C GLY A 99 -8.59 -22.19 0.07
N THR A 100 -8.96 -22.99 1.08
CA THR A 100 -10.33 -23.50 1.24
C THR A 100 -11.32 -22.38 1.56
N GLN A 101 -10.94 -21.41 2.40
CA GLN A 101 -11.79 -20.26 2.73
C GLN A 101 -12.01 -19.33 1.51
N GLU A 102 -11.01 -19.19 0.64
CA GLU A 102 -11.09 -18.37 -0.58
C GLU A 102 -11.92 -19.05 -1.68
N SER A 103 -11.93 -20.39 -1.73
CA SER A 103 -12.78 -21.18 -2.64
C SER A 103 -14.27 -21.17 -2.25
N VAL A 104 -14.60 -21.05 -0.97
CA VAL A 104 -16.00 -21.02 -0.48
C VAL A 104 -16.59 -19.59 -0.52
N ALA A 105 -15.75 -18.56 -0.63
CA ALA A 105 -16.15 -17.16 -0.70
C ALA A 105 -16.33 -16.61 -2.14
N ALA A 106 -16.14 -17.44 -3.17
CA ALA A 106 -16.43 -17.08 -4.57
C ALA A 106 -17.93 -17.28 -4.88
N PRO A 107 -18.65 -16.29 -5.45
CA PRO A 107 -20.04 -16.50 -5.87
C PRO A 107 -20.09 -17.49 -7.03
N GLU A 108 -20.96 -18.50 -6.90
CA GLU A 108 -21.37 -19.39 -7.97
C GLU A 108 -21.82 -18.58 -9.21
N GLN A 109 -21.06 -18.69 -10.29
CA GLN A 109 -21.58 -18.37 -11.62
C GLN A 109 -22.55 -19.48 -12.02
N THR A 110 -23.84 -19.22 -11.84
CA THR A 110 -24.90 -19.97 -12.51
C THR A 110 -25.04 -19.44 -13.94
N ALA A 111 -24.69 -20.29 -14.91
CA ALA A 111 -25.01 -20.12 -16.32
C ALA A 111 -26.03 -21.18 -16.73
N GLU A 112 -27.20 -20.72 -17.20
CA GLU A 112 -28.18 -21.33 -18.15
C GLU A 112 -29.60 -20.80 -17.82
N ASN A 113 -30.51 -20.43 -18.72
CA ASN A 113 -30.48 -20.13 -20.16
C ASN A 113 -31.84 -19.48 -20.57
N VAL A 114 -31.80 -18.65 -21.62
CA VAL A 114 -32.82 -18.11 -22.57
C VAL A 114 -34.25 -17.61 -22.18
N ALA A 115 -34.56 -16.45 -22.81
CA ALA A 115 -35.77 -16.06 -23.56
C ALA A 115 -36.98 -15.44 -22.83
N ALA A 116 -37.18 -14.13 -23.00
CA ALA A 116 -38.07 -13.55 -24.03
C ALA A 116 -38.36 -12.05 -23.76
N ALA A 117 -38.19 -11.20 -24.78
CA ALA A 117 -38.74 -9.84 -24.89
C ALA A 117 -40.22 -9.94 -25.38
N PRO A 118 -41.04 -8.85 -25.51
CA PRO A 118 -40.64 -7.44 -25.60
C PRO A 118 -41.62 -6.34 -25.05
N GLN A 119 -41.16 -5.08 -25.18
CA GLN A 119 -41.90 -3.82 -25.42
C GLN A 119 -42.77 -3.18 -24.31
N ASN A 120 -42.39 -1.98 -23.85
CA ASN A 120 -42.99 -0.70 -24.26
C ASN A 120 -42.42 0.52 -23.49
N LEU A 121 -42.11 1.59 -24.24
CA LEU A 121 -41.98 2.99 -23.76
C LEU A 121 -43.31 3.71 -24.02
N PRO A 122 -43.68 4.72 -23.22
CA PRO A 122 -43.60 6.11 -23.70
C PRO A 122 -43.23 7.16 -22.61
N PRO A 123 -43.03 8.45 -22.98
CA PRO A 123 -42.10 9.38 -22.33
C PRO A 123 -42.75 10.51 -21.52
N ALA A 124 -41.98 11.16 -20.64
CA ALA A 124 -42.26 12.53 -20.14
C ALA A 124 -40.95 13.15 -19.62
N GLN A 125 -40.38 14.10 -20.36
CA GLN A 125 -40.56 15.56 -20.24
C GLN A 125 -39.50 16.24 -19.37
N VAL A 126 -38.78 17.12 -20.07
CA VAL A 126 -37.85 18.13 -19.60
C VAL A 126 -38.54 19.07 -18.62
N VAL A 127 -37.98 19.23 -17.42
CA VAL A 127 -38.14 20.47 -16.65
C VAL A 127 -36.76 20.98 -16.28
N LYS A 128 -36.51 22.18 -16.79
CA LYS A 128 -35.35 23.02 -16.59
C LYS A 128 -35.64 23.83 -15.32
N GLU A 129 -34.86 23.67 -14.26
CA GLU A 129 -34.90 24.63 -13.16
C GLU A 129 -33.50 24.84 -12.59
N VAL A 130 -33.02 26.07 -12.77
CA VAL A 130 -31.83 26.64 -12.16
C VAL A 130 -32.26 27.17 -10.79
N PRO A 131 -31.47 26.92 -9.73
CA PRO A 131 -31.37 27.88 -8.64
C PRO A 131 -29.94 28.39 -8.47
N ALA A 132 -29.85 29.71 -8.30
CA ALA A 132 -28.64 30.47 -7.97
C ALA A 132 -28.12 30.13 -6.55
N PRO A 133 -26.86 30.49 -6.21
CA PRO A 133 -26.15 29.95 -5.04
C PRO A 133 -26.51 30.70 -3.75
N PRO A 134 -26.53 30.04 -2.57
CA PRO A 134 -26.54 30.72 -1.29
C PRO A 134 -25.12 31.10 -0.82
N PRO A 135 -24.98 32.12 0.05
CA PRO A 135 -23.72 32.78 0.36
C PRO A 135 -22.84 31.99 1.33
N ALA A 136 -21.54 32.30 1.27
CA ALA A 136 -20.48 31.73 2.10
C ALA A 136 -20.78 31.79 3.60
N ALA A 137 -20.72 30.63 4.25
CA ALA A 137 -20.66 30.47 5.71
C ALA A 137 -19.19 30.30 6.16
N PRO A 138 -18.84 30.74 7.38
CA PRO A 138 -17.46 30.87 7.84
C PRO A 138 -16.82 29.51 8.17
N LYS A 139 -15.48 29.49 8.13
CA LYS A 139 -14.60 28.34 8.44
C LYS A 139 -15.06 27.57 9.69
N PRO A 140 -15.14 26.22 9.66
CA PRO A 140 -15.28 25.45 10.88
C PRO A 140 -13.91 25.34 11.57
N THR A 141 -13.82 25.87 12.79
CA THR A 141 -12.95 25.33 13.85
C THR A 141 -13.27 23.83 14.05
N PRO A 142 -12.28 22.98 14.40
CA PRO A 142 -12.49 21.54 14.52
C PRO A 142 -13.38 21.26 15.73
N ALA A 143 -14.68 21.13 15.49
CA ALA A 143 -15.60 20.56 16.47
C ALA A 143 -15.43 19.04 16.41
N SER A 144 -14.95 18.44 17.50
CA SER A 144 -14.93 16.98 17.68
C SER A 144 -16.29 16.41 17.30
N THR A 145 -16.29 15.46 16.37
CA THR A 145 -17.54 14.88 15.87
C THR A 145 -18.26 14.14 17.02
N PRO A 146 -19.59 14.02 17.01
CA PRO A 146 -20.33 13.25 18.02
C PRO A 146 -19.81 11.82 18.25
N ASN A 147 -19.18 11.23 17.22
CA ASN A 147 -18.53 9.92 17.31
C ASN A 147 -17.28 9.92 18.21
N GLU A 148 -16.49 11.00 18.23
CA GLU A 148 -15.25 11.08 19.00
C GLU A 148 -15.53 11.10 20.51
N VAL A 149 -16.55 11.85 20.94
CA VAL A 149 -17.01 11.90 22.33
C VAL A 149 -17.56 10.53 22.78
N ALA A 150 -18.28 9.83 21.91
CA ALA A 150 -18.80 8.49 22.20
C ALA A 150 -17.67 7.44 22.35
N ILE A 151 -16.64 7.52 21.51
CA ILE A 151 -15.46 6.64 21.58
C ILE A 151 -14.68 6.90 22.87
N GLU A 152 -14.48 8.16 23.27
CA GLU A 152 -13.82 8.48 24.54
C GLU A 152 -14.58 7.94 25.75
N GLN A 153 -15.91 8.12 25.78
CA GLN A 153 -16.74 7.61 26.88
C GLN A 153 -16.72 6.08 26.96
N ALA A 154 -16.80 5.38 25.81
CA ALA A 154 -16.68 3.93 25.75
C ALA A 154 -15.30 3.45 26.24
N THR A 155 -14.23 4.15 25.83
CA THR A 155 -12.86 3.84 26.24
C THR A 155 -12.65 4.03 27.75
N ARG A 156 -13.22 5.10 28.33
CA ARG A 156 -13.18 5.34 29.78
C ARG A 156 -13.90 4.24 30.55
N LYS A 157 -15.14 3.89 30.17
CA LYS A 157 -15.90 2.80 30.80
C LYS A 157 -15.17 1.46 30.74
N LEU A 158 -14.52 1.17 29.62
CA LEU A 158 -13.77 -0.06 29.46
C LEU A 158 -12.54 -0.11 30.39
N ARG A 159 -11.85 1.03 30.54
CA ARG A 159 -10.75 1.19 31.49
C ARG A 159 -11.21 1.01 32.93
N ASP A 160 -12.29 1.69 33.34
CA ASP A 160 -12.84 1.57 34.69
C ASP A 160 -13.24 0.11 35.00
N ARG A 161 -13.77 -0.61 34.01
CA ARG A 161 -14.13 -2.04 34.14
C ARG A 161 -12.90 -2.94 34.28
N VAL A 162 -11.82 -2.64 33.56
CA VAL A 162 -10.54 -3.36 33.71
C VAL A 162 -9.97 -3.13 35.10
N ASP A 163 -9.90 -1.87 35.56
CA ASP A 163 -9.39 -1.52 36.89
C ASP A 163 -10.23 -2.20 38.00
N GLN A 164 -11.55 -2.24 37.84
CA GLN A 164 -12.45 -2.94 38.77
C GLN A 164 -12.20 -4.46 38.78
N LEU A 165 -12.02 -5.07 37.62
CA LEU A 165 -11.75 -6.51 37.52
C LEU A 165 -10.38 -6.87 38.08
N GLU A 166 -9.36 -6.04 37.87
CA GLU A 166 -8.03 -6.21 38.47
C GLU A 166 -8.09 -6.11 39.99
N ALA A 167 -8.85 -5.15 40.53
CA ALA A 167 -9.06 -5.03 41.97
C ALA A 167 -9.78 -6.24 42.57
N GLU A 168 -10.82 -6.76 41.91
CA GLU A 168 -11.52 -7.97 42.38
C GLU A 168 -10.64 -9.21 42.27
N LEU A 169 -9.81 -9.32 41.22
CA LEU A 169 -8.84 -10.40 41.07
C LEU A 169 -7.82 -10.39 42.22
N GLN A 170 -7.22 -9.23 42.49
CA GLN A 170 -6.26 -9.08 43.58
C GLN A 170 -6.91 -9.41 44.93
N LYS A 171 -8.13 -8.92 45.16
CA LYS A 171 -8.91 -9.26 46.35
C LYS A 171 -9.17 -10.75 46.45
N SER A 172 -9.57 -11.41 45.36
CA SER A 172 -9.81 -12.85 45.34
C SER A 172 -8.54 -13.65 45.65
N HIS A 173 -7.38 -13.25 45.13
CA HIS A 173 -6.10 -13.87 45.47
C HIS A 173 -5.73 -13.70 46.95
N THR A 174 -5.95 -12.52 47.53
CA THR A 174 -5.71 -12.31 48.96
C THR A 174 -6.64 -13.16 49.84
N GLN A 175 -7.91 -13.29 49.46
CA GLN A 175 -8.88 -14.15 50.17
C GLN A 175 -8.50 -15.63 50.05
N MET A 176 -8.06 -16.08 48.87
CA MET A 176 -7.59 -17.45 48.67
C MET A 176 -6.37 -17.77 49.54
N SER A 177 -5.38 -16.87 49.58
CA SER A 177 -4.19 -17.03 50.43
C SER A 177 -4.55 -17.04 51.92
N ALA A 178 -5.47 -16.16 52.35
CA ALA A 178 -5.95 -16.14 53.73
C ALA A 178 -6.65 -17.47 54.11
N ALA A 179 -7.52 -17.98 53.24
CA ALA A 179 -8.22 -19.24 53.44
C ALA A 179 -7.26 -20.45 53.48
N GLU A 180 -6.21 -20.44 52.67
CA GLU A 180 -5.17 -21.48 52.70
C GLU A 180 -4.36 -21.47 54.00
N ASN A 181 -3.96 -20.28 54.46
CA ASN A 181 -3.25 -20.11 55.74
C ASN A 181 -4.12 -20.54 56.92
N GLU A 182 -5.41 -20.19 56.91
CA GLU A 182 -6.35 -20.62 57.94
C GLU A 182 -6.51 -22.15 57.96
N LYS A 183 -6.70 -22.78 56.79
CA LYS A 183 -6.77 -24.24 56.68
C LYS A 183 -5.52 -24.92 57.23
N GLN A 184 -4.33 -24.38 56.96
CA GLN A 184 -3.08 -24.92 57.48
C GLN A 184 -3.04 -24.83 59.01
N SER A 185 -3.40 -23.66 59.58
CA SER A 185 -3.50 -23.46 61.03
C SER A 185 -4.51 -24.41 61.69
N LEU A 186 -5.70 -24.58 61.10
CA LEU A 186 -6.73 -25.50 61.58
C LEU A 186 -6.27 -26.96 61.49
N THR A 187 -5.52 -27.32 60.45
CA THR A 187 -4.93 -28.65 60.33
C THR A 187 -3.93 -28.92 61.45
N SER A 188 -3.03 -27.97 61.74
CA SER A 188 -2.09 -28.12 62.86
C SER A 188 -2.80 -28.23 64.21
N ARG A 189 -3.85 -27.43 64.45
CA ARG A 189 -4.68 -27.54 65.68
C ARG A 189 -5.40 -28.89 65.77
N LEU A 190 -5.87 -29.41 64.65
CA LEU A 190 -6.50 -30.72 64.59
C LEU A 190 -5.51 -31.84 64.95
N ASP A 191 -4.28 -31.76 64.45
CA ASP A 191 -3.24 -32.75 64.78
C ASP A 191 -2.85 -32.69 66.27
N GLU A 192 -2.73 -31.48 66.83
CA GLU A 192 -2.47 -31.29 68.26
C GLU A 192 -3.61 -31.85 69.12
N THR A 193 -4.86 -31.59 68.75
CA THR A 193 -6.04 -32.10 69.48
C THR A 193 -6.18 -33.62 69.34
N LYS A 194 -5.88 -34.20 68.17
CA LYS A 194 -5.80 -35.66 67.98
C LYS A 194 -4.70 -36.29 68.84
N SER A 195 -3.55 -35.65 68.97
CA SER A 195 -2.49 -36.10 69.88
C SER A 195 -2.95 -36.11 71.35
N LYS A 196 -3.64 -35.06 71.79
CA LYS A 196 -4.26 -34.99 73.13
C LYS A 196 -5.29 -36.10 73.35
N LEU A 197 -6.13 -36.38 72.36
CA LEU A 197 -7.10 -37.48 72.42
C LEU A 197 -6.41 -38.84 72.56
N ASN A 198 -5.36 -39.11 71.77
CA ASN A 198 -4.59 -40.35 71.87
C ASN A 198 -3.95 -40.51 73.26
N LYS A 199 -3.42 -39.43 73.84
CA LYS A 199 -2.88 -39.44 75.19
C LYS A 199 -3.98 -39.75 76.23
N ALA A 200 -5.12 -39.06 76.16
CA ALA A 200 -6.24 -39.29 77.07
C ALA A 200 -6.80 -40.72 76.97
N GLN A 201 -6.85 -41.30 75.76
CA GLN A 201 -7.18 -42.72 75.56
C GLN A 201 -6.17 -43.64 76.26
N GLY A 202 -4.87 -43.36 76.11
CA GLY A 202 -3.83 -44.14 76.78
C GLY A 202 -3.92 -44.06 78.31
N ASP A 203 -4.20 -42.88 78.86
CA ASP A 203 -4.33 -42.69 80.30
C ASP A 203 -5.62 -43.32 80.85
N LEU A 204 -6.72 -43.33 80.09
CA LEU A 204 -7.93 -44.09 80.40
C LEU A 204 -7.66 -45.61 80.47
N GLU A 205 -6.92 -46.18 79.52
CA GLU A 205 -6.58 -47.60 79.53
C GLU A 205 -5.66 -47.98 80.71
N LYS A 206 -4.70 -47.11 81.07
CA LYS A 206 -3.91 -47.27 82.30
C LYS A 206 -4.79 -47.24 83.55
N ALA A 207 -5.72 -46.29 83.63
CA ALA A 207 -6.63 -46.17 84.77
C ALA A 207 -7.55 -47.39 84.91
N LYS A 208 -8.09 -47.92 83.79
CA LYS A 208 -8.87 -49.16 83.76
C LYS A 208 -8.04 -50.36 84.24
N THR A 209 -6.77 -50.44 83.81
CA THR A 209 -5.86 -51.52 84.21
C THR A 209 -5.56 -51.47 85.71
N ALA A 210 -5.29 -50.28 86.25
CA ALA A 210 -5.06 -50.07 87.67
C ALA A 210 -6.31 -50.41 88.52
N GLU A 211 -7.50 -49.97 88.08
CA GLU A 211 -8.76 -50.33 88.76
C GLU A 211 -8.96 -51.85 88.79
N LYS A 212 -8.73 -52.52 87.65
CA LYS A 212 -8.82 -53.98 87.56
C LYS A 212 -7.85 -54.67 88.53
N GLN A 213 -6.59 -54.24 88.56
CA GLN A 213 -5.59 -54.82 89.46
C GLN A 213 -5.98 -54.69 90.94
N VAL A 214 -6.44 -53.51 91.37
CA VAL A 214 -6.90 -53.30 92.75
C VAL A 214 -8.14 -54.17 93.06
N ARG A 215 -9.05 -54.32 92.10
CA ARG A 215 -10.23 -55.18 92.24
C ARG A 215 -9.85 -56.66 92.36
N ASP A 216 -8.88 -57.12 91.58
CA ASP A 216 -8.37 -58.49 91.64
C ASP A 216 -7.66 -58.77 92.97
N GLN A 217 -6.83 -57.83 93.45
CA GLN A 217 -6.20 -57.91 94.78
C GLN A 217 -7.24 -57.94 95.90
N LEU A 218 -8.28 -57.10 95.82
CA LEU A 218 -9.38 -57.09 96.79
C LEU A 218 -10.10 -58.44 96.83
N ASN A 219 -10.37 -59.04 95.67
CA ASN A 219 -10.98 -60.37 95.58
C ASN A 219 -10.08 -61.45 96.20
N GLN A 220 -8.77 -61.42 95.91
CA GLN A 220 -7.81 -62.36 96.50
C GLN A 220 -7.75 -62.25 98.02
N ALA A 221 -7.66 -61.03 98.57
CA ALA A 221 -7.65 -60.78 100.00
C ALA A 221 -8.95 -61.28 100.67
N GLN A 222 -10.10 -61.07 100.03
CA GLN A 222 -11.40 -61.59 100.50
C GLN A 222 -11.47 -63.12 100.50
N VAL A 223 -10.95 -63.78 99.47
CA VAL A 223 -10.88 -65.25 99.39
C VAL A 223 -9.95 -65.80 100.48
N SER A 224 -8.78 -65.20 100.69
CA SER A 224 -7.84 -65.56 101.75
C SER A 224 -8.44 -65.41 103.15
N LEU A 225 -9.19 -64.32 103.39
CA LEU A 225 -9.91 -64.12 104.66
C LEU A 225 -10.96 -65.22 104.90
N LYS A 226 -11.74 -65.59 103.86
CA LYS A 226 -12.71 -66.70 103.97
C LYS A 226 -12.04 -68.04 104.27
N LYS A 227 -10.91 -68.33 103.60
CA LYS A 227 -10.17 -69.58 103.79
C LYS A 227 -9.58 -69.71 105.20
N THR A 228 -8.98 -68.65 105.72
CA THR A 228 -8.42 -68.61 107.09
C THR A 228 -9.52 -68.71 108.16
N ALA A 229 -10.70 -68.12 107.92
CA ALA A 229 -11.86 -68.27 108.80
C ALA A 229 -12.45 -69.69 108.82
N ALA A 230 -12.50 -70.36 107.66
CA ALA A 230 -13.01 -71.73 107.55
C ALA A 230 -12.06 -72.79 108.13
N ALA A 231 -10.76 -72.51 108.19
CA ALA A 231 -9.73 -73.45 108.66
C ALA A 231 -9.65 -73.59 110.20
N GLY A 232 -10.46 -72.88 110.98
CA GLY A 232 -10.47 -72.97 112.46
C GLY A 232 -9.18 -72.50 113.14
N SER A 233 -8.30 -71.81 112.40
CA SER A 233 -7.05 -71.25 112.91
C SER A 233 -7.35 -70.07 113.85
N ASN A 234 -6.95 -70.17 115.12
CA ASN A 234 -7.06 -69.10 116.14
C ASN A 234 -6.10 -67.91 115.88
N ASP A 235 -5.61 -67.74 114.65
CA ASP A 235 -4.66 -66.71 114.27
C ASP A 235 -5.38 -65.37 114.03
N SER A 236 -6.01 -64.88 115.09
CA SER A 236 -6.82 -63.65 115.13
C SER A 236 -6.06 -62.45 114.55
N LYS A 237 -4.73 -62.38 114.74
CA LYS A 237 -3.87 -61.33 114.19
C LYS A 237 -3.81 -61.37 112.66
N ALA A 238 -3.72 -62.54 112.05
CA ALA A 238 -3.68 -62.70 110.59
C ALA A 238 -5.02 -62.30 109.94
N GLN A 239 -6.14 -62.66 110.58
CA GLN A 239 -7.47 -62.24 110.13
C GLN A 239 -7.68 -60.73 110.24
N GLU A 240 -7.19 -60.12 111.31
CA GLU A 240 -7.30 -58.67 111.54
C GLU A 240 -6.44 -57.88 110.55
N ALA A 241 -5.24 -58.38 110.21
CA ALA A 241 -4.41 -57.84 109.15
C ALA A 241 -5.10 -57.89 107.78
N LEU A 242 -5.69 -59.04 107.40
CA LEU A 242 -6.44 -59.18 106.14
C LEU A 242 -7.67 -58.27 106.10
N LYS A 243 -8.38 -58.08 107.23
CA LYS A 243 -9.51 -57.12 107.31
C LYS A 243 -9.04 -55.69 107.09
N SER A 244 -7.89 -55.30 107.66
CA SER A 244 -7.27 -53.99 107.44
C SER A 244 -6.85 -53.79 105.98
N GLU A 245 -6.20 -54.79 105.38
CA GLU A 245 -5.80 -54.77 103.97
C GLU A 245 -7.01 -54.65 103.03
N ILE A 246 -8.08 -55.41 103.29
CA ILE A 246 -9.35 -55.29 102.55
C ILE A 246 -9.93 -53.88 102.68
N ALA A 247 -9.87 -53.25 103.86
CA ALA A 247 -10.33 -51.88 104.04
C ALA A 247 -9.49 -50.87 103.23
N GLN A 248 -8.16 -51.05 103.21
CA GLN A 248 -7.26 -50.25 102.39
C GLN A 248 -7.50 -50.45 100.88
N LEU A 249 -7.65 -51.70 100.42
CA LEU A 249 -7.94 -52.03 99.03
C LEU A 249 -9.31 -51.51 98.58
N LYS A 250 -10.32 -51.51 99.46
CA LYS A 250 -11.61 -50.84 99.18
C LYS A 250 -11.43 -49.33 98.98
N LYS A 251 -10.64 -48.66 99.83
CA LYS A 251 -10.33 -47.24 99.67
C LYS A 251 -9.55 -46.98 98.37
N ALA A 252 -8.56 -47.81 98.07
CA ALA A 252 -7.80 -47.74 96.82
C ALA A 252 -8.69 -47.95 95.59
N LEU A 253 -9.67 -48.88 95.66
CA LEU A 253 -10.62 -49.12 94.58
C LEU A 253 -11.49 -47.89 94.30
N VAL A 254 -12.00 -47.22 95.35
CA VAL A 254 -12.76 -45.97 95.18
C VAL A 254 -11.89 -44.90 94.53
N SER A 255 -10.63 -44.75 94.96
CA SER A 255 -9.69 -43.80 94.34
C SER A 255 -9.39 -44.14 92.88
N ALA A 256 -9.22 -45.43 92.55
CA ALA A 256 -8.98 -45.88 91.19
C ALA A 256 -10.20 -45.67 90.28
N GLN A 257 -11.41 -45.90 90.80
CA GLN A 257 -12.67 -45.62 90.11
C GLN A 257 -12.83 -44.13 89.82
N GLN A 258 -12.54 -43.26 90.80
CA GLN A 258 -12.54 -41.80 90.59
C GLN A 258 -11.52 -41.38 89.52
N GLY A 259 -10.31 -41.93 89.57
CA GLY A 259 -9.27 -41.68 88.56
C GLY A 259 -9.71 -42.12 87.15
N ARG A 260 -10.36 -43.28 87.03
CA ARG A 260 -10.92 -43.77 85.77
C ARG A 260 -12.01 -42.86 85.23
N SER A 261 -12.96 -42.44 86.07
CA SER A 261 -14.02 -41.51 85.66
C SER A 261 -13.47 -40.15 85.23
N ALA A 262 -12.41 -39.65 85.90
CA ALA A 262 -11.74 -38.43 85.49
C ALA A 262 -11.05 -38.58 84.11
N ALA A 263 -10.33 -39.69 83.88
CA ALA A 263 -9.69 -39.98 82.60
C ALA A 263 -10.72 -40.20 81.47
N GLU A 264 -11.86 -40.81 81.78
CA GLU A 264 -12.97 -41.00 80.85
C GLU A 264 -13.56 -39.66 80.41
N LYS A 265 -13.79 -38.75 81.37
CA LYS A 265 -14.22 -37.38 81.09
C LYS A 265 -13.22 -36.61 80.24
N GLU A 266 -11.92 -36.70 80.55
CA GLU A 266 -10.88 -36.04 79.75
C GLU A 266 -10.82 -36.58 78.31
N ARG A 267 -11.02 -37.90 78.13
CA ARG A 267 -11.11 -38.52 76.80
C ARG A 267 -12.32 -38.03 76.03
N ASP A 268 -13.49 -37.95 76.67
CA ASP A 268 -14.72 -37.46 76.05
C ASP A 268 -14.58 -35.98 75.66
N ASP A 269 -14.06 -35.13 76.55
CA ASP A 269 -13.79 -33.71 76.28
C ASP A 269 -12.81 -33.53 75.11
N ALA A 270 -11.74 -34.34 75.05
CA ALA A 270 -10.80 -34.34 73.94
C ALA A 270 -11.46 -34.80 72.63
N SER A 271 -12.34 -35.81 72.69
CA SER A 271 -13.07 -36.33 71.53
C SER A 271 -14.02 -35.27 70.96
N THR A 272 -14.75 -34.54 71.81
CA THR A 272 -15.61 -33.43 71.37
C THR A 272 -14.81 -32.31 70.73
N LYS A 273 -13.62 -31.98 71.26
CA LYS A 273 -12.73 -30.98 70.66
C LYS A 273 -12.21 -31.39 69.29
N VAL A 274 -11.87 -32.67 69.08
CA VAL A 274 -11.48 -33.18 67.76
C VAL A 274 -12.64 -33.04 66.77
N ALA A 275 -13.86 -33.43 67.15
CA ALA A 275 -15.04 -33.30 66.30
C ALA A 275 -15.31 -31.83 65.91
N ALA A 276 -15.20 -30.90 66.86
CA ALA A 276 -15.35 -29.47 66.59
C ALA A 276 -14.26 -28.93 65.66
N ALA A 277 -13.00 -29.35 65.85
CA ALA A 277 -11.88 -28.96 64.99
C ALA A 277 -12.01 -29.52 63.57
N ASP A 278 -12.48 -30.77 63.42
CA ASP A 278 -12.77 -31.37 62.11
C ASP A 278 -13.91 -30.62 61.39
N GLN A 279 -14.96 -30.21 62.12
CA GLN A 279 -16.04 -29.41 61.56
C GLN A 279 -15.56 -28.02 61.09
N GLN A 280 -14.73 -27.34 61.88
CA GLN A 280 -14.15 -26.05 61.51
C GLN A 280 -13.22 -26.17 60.30
N ARG A 281 -12.43 -27.25 60.22
CA ARG A 281 -11.60 -27.52 59.04
C ARG A 281 -12.45 -27.77 57.80
N ALA A 282 -13.59 -28.46 57.94
CA ALA A 282 -14.50 -28.71 56.84
C ALA A 282 -15.17 -27.42 56.33
N SER A 283 -15.59 -26.51 57.22
CA SER A 283 -16.14 -25.21 56.83
C SER A 283 -15.09 -24.34 56.13
N ALA A 284 -13.88 -24.25 56.68
CA ALA A 284 -12.77 -23.53 56.04
C ALA A 284 -12.39 -24.13 54.68
N GLY A 285 -12.53 -25.46 54.52
CA GLY A 285 -12.40 -26.13 53.22
C GLY A 285 -13.41 -25.64 52.19
N LYS A 286 -14.68 -25.51 52.57
CA LYS A 286 -15.73 -24.96 51.69
C LYS A 286 -15.48 -23.51 51.32
N GLU A 287 -15.11 -22.67 52.29
CA GLU A 287 -14.79 -21.26 52.03
C GLU A 287 -13.60 -21.11 51.06
N ARG A 288 -12.59 -21.98 51.18
CA ARG A 288 -11.45 -22.01 50.26
C ARG A 288 -11.87 -22.42 48.85
N ASP A 289 -12.73 -23.42 48.72
CA ASP A 289 -13.23 -23.87 47.42
C ASP A 289 -14.13 -22.79 46.76
N GLU A 290 -14.96 -22.09 47.55
CA GLU A 290 -15.73 -20.93 47.10
C GLU A 290 -14.83 -19.76 46.68
N ALA A 291 -13.79 -19.45 47.46
CA ALA A 291 -12.83 -18.40 47.11
C ALA A 291 -12.08 -18.74 45.82
N ASN A 292 -11.72 -20.01 45.63
CA ASN A 292 -11.09 -20.49 44.39
C ASN A 292 -12.05 -20.42 43.18
N ALA A 293 -13.33 -20.74 43.37
CA ALA A 293 -14.35 -20.56 42.32
C ALA A 293 -14.54 -19.09 41.94
N ARG A 294 -14.60 -18.17 42.94
CA ARG A 294 -14.67 -16.72 42.69
C ARG A 294 -13.43 -16.21 41.95
N ALA A 295 -12.24 -16.72 42.26
CA ALA A 295 -11.02 -16.38 41.54
C ALA A 295 -11.10 -16.79 40.07
N ALA A 296 -11.51 -18.04 39.79
CA ALA A 296 -11.68 -18.54 38.43
C ALA A 296 -12.74 -17.74 37.63
N GLU A 297 -13.85 -17.35 38.27
CA GLU A 297 -14.84 -16.47 37.64
C GLU A 297 -14.30 -15.07 37.34
N ALA A 298 -13.49 -14.51 38.24
CA ALA A 298 -12.83 -13.21 38.02
C ALA A 298 -11.84 -13.29 36.85
N ASP A 299 -11.02 -14.33 36.79
CA ASP A 299 -10.11 -14.61 35.65
C ASP A 299 -10.87 -14.70 34.33
N GLN A 300 -12.00 -15.43 34.31
CA GLN A 300 -12.84 -15.54 33.12
C GLN A 300 -13.41 -14.19 32.69
N LYS A 301 -13.86 -13.35 33.63
CA LYS A 301 -14.36 -12.00 33.34
C LYS A 301 -13.26 -11.09 32.80
N VAL A 302 -12.04 -11.17 33.32
CA VAL A 302 -10.87 -10.45 32.78
C VAL A 302 -10.57 -10.88 31.36
N ALA A 303 -10.58 -12.20 31.08
CA ALA A 303 -10.38 -12.71 29.73
C ALA A 303 -11.45 -12.22 28.74
N SER A 304 -12.72 -12.23 29.14
CA SER A 304 -13.82 -11.69 28.32
C SER A 304 -13.69 -10.19 28.08
N ALA A 305 -13.37 -9.39 29.11
CA ALA A 305 -13.18 -7.95 28.98
C ALA A 305 -12.00 -7.61 28.05
N ASN A 306 -10.90 -8.37 28.11
CA ASN A 306 -9.77 -8.22 27.20
C ASN A 306 -10.16 -8.53 25.75
N LYS A 307 -10.99 -9.55 25.52
CA LYS A 307 -11.52 -9.85 24.19
C LYS A 307 -12.41 -8.72 23.66
N GLU A 308 -13.35 -8.23 24.49
CA GLU A 308 -14.22 -7.09 24.13
C GLU A 308 -13.38 -5.85 23.75
N ARG A 309 -12.29 -5.59 24.48
CA ARG A 309 -11.34 -4.52 24.17
C ARG A 309 -10.64 -4.73 22.84
N ASP A 310 -10.13 -5.92 22.59
CA ASP A 310 -9.39 -6.23 21.37
C ASP A 310 -10.31 -6.13 20.13
N ASP A 311 -11.57 -6.60 20.25
CA ASP A 311 -12.60 -6.47 19.22
C ASP A 311 -12.94 -4.99 18.96
N ALA A 312 -13.10 -4.18 20.02
CA ALA A 312 -13.35 -2.74 19.89
C ALA A 312 -12.18 -2.01 19.21
N LEU A 313 -10.94 -2.39 19.50
CA LEU A 313 -9.75 -1.84 18.83
C LEU A 313 -9.70 -2.21 17.34
N ALA A 314 -10.09 -3.44 16.99
CA ALA A 314 -10.18 -3.87 15.60
C ALA A 314 -11.25 -3.07 14.83
N HIS A 315 -12.42 -2.85 15.44
CA HIS A 315 -13.48 -2.00 14.87
C HIS A 315 -13.02 -0.55 14.67
N LEU A 316 -12.34 0.05 15.66
CA LEU A 316 -11.82 1.41 15.56
C LEU A 316 -10.80 1.53 14.41
N LYS A 317 -9.93 0.54 14.25
CA LYS A 317 -8.98 0.49 13.14
C LYS A 317 -9.70 0.42 11.78
N GLY A 318 -10.71 -0.46 11.67
CA GLY A 318 -11.53 -0.56 10.45
C GLY A 318 -12.23 0.74 10.10
N MET A 319 -12.76 1.48 11.09
CA MET A 319 -13.35 2.80 10.87
C MET A 319 -12.31 3.82 10.36
N LYS A 320 -11.10 3.81 10.92
CA LYS A 320 -10.02 4.70 10.46
C LYS A 320 -9.60 4.42 9.02
N ASP A 321 -9.53 3.15 8.63
CA ASP A 321 -9.25 2.76 7.24
C ASP A 321 -10.38 3.23 6.29
N THR A 322 -11.65 3.18 6.72
CA THR A 322 -12.77 3.73 5.94
C THR A 322 -12.71 5.25 5.82
N GLU A 323 -12.33 5.96 6.89
CA GLU A 323 -12.16 7.42 6.89
C GLU A 323 -11.07 7.84 5.90
N GLN A 324 -9.91 7.16 5.91
CA GLN A 324 -8.85 7.39 4.93
C GLN A 324 -9.30 7.15 3.49
N ARG A 325 -10.11 6.12 3.23
CA ARG A 325 -10.66 5.87 1.88
C ARG A 325 -11.62 6.99 1.44
N VAL A 326 -12.43 7.51 2.35
CA VAL A 326 -13.30 8.66 2.06
C VAL A 326 -12.46 9.90 1.74
N GLU A 327 -11.39 10.16 2.49
CA GLU A 327 -10.49 11.28 2.22
C GLU A 327 -9.83 11.18 0.84
N VAL A 328 -9.34 9.99 0.46
CA VAL A 328 -8.80 9.73 -0.90
C VAL A 328 -9.87 9.97 -1.97
N LEU A 329 -11.08 9.45 -1.80
CA LEU A 329 -12.17 9.65 -2.75
C LEU A 329 -12.55 11.13 -2.90
N VAL A 330 -12.51 11.91 -1.82
CA VAL A 330 -12.75 13.36 -1.86
C VAL A 330 -11.65 14.08 -2.64
N ALA A 331 -10.38 13.71 -2.43
CA ALA A 331 -9.25 14.25 -3.20
C ALA A 331 -9.36 13.90 -4.70
N GLU A 332 -9.64 12.63 -5.02
CA GLU A 332 -9.88 12.19 -6.40
C GLU A 332 -11.06 12.92 -7.05
N ASN A 333 -12.15 13.17 -6.31
CA ASN A 333 -13.29 13.92 -6.82
C ASN A 333 -12.92 15.39 -7.12
N SER A 334 -12.06 15.99 -6.30
CA SER A 334 -11.52 17.33 -6.54
C SER A 334 -10.64 17.38 -7.79
N ASP A 335 -9.73 16.41 -7.94
CA ASP A 335 -8.86 16.30 -9.12
C ASP A 335 -9.66 16.06 -10.41
N LEU A 336 -10.69 15.22 -10.35
CA LEU A 336 -11.58 14.96 -11.48
C LEU A 336 -12.36 16.21 -11.89
N LYS A 337 -12.83 17.02 -10.92
CA LYS A 337 -13.48 18.30 -11.21
C LYS A 337 -12.51 19.26 -11.91
N GLN A 338 -11.28 19.36 -11.43
CA GLN A 338 -10.29 20.23 -12.07
C GLN A 338 -9.94 19.76 -13.49
N LYS A 339 -9.78 18.45 -13.70
CA LYS A 339 -9.58 17.87 -15.06
C LYS A 339 -10.77 18.13 -15.97
N LEU A 340 -11.99 18.11 -15.44
CA LEU A 340 -13.19 18.41 -16.21
C LEU A 340 -13.21 19.90 -16.61
N ASP A 341 -12.89 20.81 -15.69
CA ASP A 341 -12.80 22.25 -15.97
C ASP A 341 -11.72 22.56 -17.03
N ASP A 342 -10.55 21.92 -16.92
CA ASP A 342 -9.46 22.06 -17.90
C ASP A 342 -9.84 21.50 -19.27
N ALA A 343 -10.52 20.35 -19.31
CA ALA A 343 -11.03 19.76 -20.54
C ALA A 343 -12.10 20.66 -21.18
N GLU A 344 -13.04 21.21 -20.39
CA GLU A 344 -14.03 22.17 -20.86
C GLU A 344 -13.37 23.42 -21.44
N LYS A 345 -12.34 23.95 -20.77
CA LYS A 345 -11.58 25.10 -21.28
C LYS A 345 -10.91 24.78 -22.61
N THR A 346 -10.26 23.62 -22.72
CA THR A 346 -9.62 23.15 -23.96
C THR A 346 -10.63 23.02 -25.10
N VAL A 347 -11.81 22.45 -24.83
CA VAL A 347 -12.89 22.33 -25.84
C VAL A 347 -13.38 23.70 -26.28
N ARG A 348 -13.52 24.68 -25.36
CA ARG A 348 -13.89 26.06 -25.70
C ARG A 348 -12.82 26.74 -26.56
N GLU A 349 -11.54 26.57 -26.24
CA GLU A 349 -10.43 27.11 -27.03
C GLU A 349 -10.41 26.52 -28.46
N ILE A 350 -10.51 25.19 -28.59
CA ILE A 350 -10.59 24.52 -29.90
C ILE A 350 -11.81 25.01 -30.69
N SER A 351 -12.96 25.17 -30.04
CA SER A 351 -14.18 25.67 -30.67
C SER A 351 -14.03 27.12 -31.13
N ALA A 352 -13.29 27.96 -30.39
CA ALA A 352 -13.01 29.34 -30.76
C ALA A 352 -12.02 29.47 -31.94
N ASP A 353 -11.11 28.51 -32.12
CA ASP A 353 -10.18 28.50 -33.26
C ASP A 353 -10.77 27.88 -34.54
N LYS A 354 -11.86 27.13 -34.44
CA LYS A 354 -12.59 26.59 -35.59
C LYS A 354 -12.93 27.63 -36.68
N PRO A 355 -13.53 28.80 -36.38
CA PRO A 355 -13.84 29.81 -37.40
C PRO A 355 -12.59 30.41 -38.05
N LYS A 356 -11.46 30.51 -37.32
CA LYS A 356 -10.20 30.98 -37.92
C LYS A 356 -9.67 29.99 -38.94
N LYS A 357 -9.65 28.69 -38.60
CA LYS A 357 -9.24 27.62 -39.52
C LYS A 357 -10.16 27.50 -40.73
N GLU A 358 -11.48 27.66 -40.53
CA GLU A 358 -12.45 27.70 -41.63
C GLU A 358 -12.21 28.90 -42.56
N LYS A 359 -11.86 30.07 -42.00
CA LYS A 359 -11.49 31.26 -42.78
C LYS A 359 -10.19 31.05 -43.57
N GLU A 360 -9.15 30.51 -42.94
CA GLU A 360 -7.89 30.20 -43.63
C GLU A 360 -8.10 29.21 -44.78
N LEU A 361 -8.91 28.17 -44.58
CA LEU A 361 -9.27 27.23 -45.65
C LEU A 361 -10.04 27.91 -46.79
N ALA A 362 -10.96 28.83 -46.47
CA ALA A 362 -11.68 29.60 -47.48
C ALA A 362 -10.74 30.53 -48.28
N ASP A 363 -9.80 31.19 -47.60
CA ASP A 363 -8.81 32.07 -48.23
C ASP A 363 -7.85 31.28 -49.13
N VAL A 364 -7.34 30.12 -48.69
CA VAL A 364 -6.52 29.22 -49.50
C VAL A 364 -7.29 28.72 -50.72
N LYS A 365 -8.56 28.34 -50.55
CA LYS A 365 -9.41 27.91 -51.67
C LYS A 365 -9.60 29.02 -52.70
N LYS A 366 -9.74 30.27 -52.25
CA LYS A 366 -9.81 31.44 -53.14
C LYS A 366 -8.50 31.64 -53.90
N GLN A 367 -7.35 31.58 -53.22
CA GLN A 367 -6.03 31.69 -53.86
C GLN A 367 -5.81 30.61 -54.93
N ILE A 368 -6.23 29.37 -54.68
CA ILE A 368 -6.17 28.29 -55.66
C ILE A 368 -7.02 28.65 -56.90
N GLY A 369 -8.22 29.21 -56.70
CA GLY A 369 -9.07 29.67 -57.80
C GLY A 369 -8.43 30.79 -58.61
N ASP A 370 -7.84 31.79 -57.96
CA ASP A 370 -7.14 32.90 -58.62
C ASP A 370 -5.93 32.40 -59.42
N LEU A 371 -5.14 31.47 -58.86
CA LEU A 371 -4.01 30.85 -59.54
C LEU A 371 -4.44 30.02 -60.76
N GLN A 372 -5.55 29.28 -60.66
CA GLN A 372 -6.12 28.56 -61.80
C GLN A 372 -6.54 29.51 -62.93
N GLN A 373 -7.14 30.66 -62.58
CA GLN A 373 -7.53 31.68 -63.56
C GLN A 373 -6.31 32.33 -64.22
N GLN A 374 -5.25 32.62 -63.45
CA GLN A 374 -3.99 33.13 -64.00
C GLN A 374 -3.32 32.12 -64.94
N LEU A 375 -3.33 30.83 -64.59
CA LEU A 375 -2.79 29.77 -65.44
C LEU A 375 -3.55 29.70 -66.77
N ALA A 376 -4.89 29.75 -66.73
CA ALA A 376 -5.71 29.77 -67.94
C ALA A 376 -5.45 31.01 -68.81
N ALA A 377 -5.32 32.19 -68.19
CA ALA A 377 -4.99 33.42 -68.90
C ALA A 377 -3.60 33.34 -69.57
N SER A 378 -2.60 32.82 -68.86
CA SER A 378 -1.25 32.63 -69.38
C SER A 378 -1.21 31.64 -70.54
N GLN A 379 -1.94 30.52 -70.45
CA GLN A 379 -2.07 29.57 -71.56
C GLN A 379 -2.71 30.20 -72.80
N LYS A 380 -3.77 31.00 -72.63
CA LYS A 380 -4.39 31.74 -73.74
C LYS A 380 -3.44 32.76 -74.36
N GLN A 381 -2.68 33.47 -73.54
CA GLN A 381 -1.68 34.42 -74.02
C GLN A 381 -0.57 33.72 -74.81
N ASN A 382 -0.12 32.54 -74.38
CA ASN A 382 0.85 31.73 -75.13
C ASN A 382 0.30 31.29 -76.50
N GLN A 383 -0.97 30.89 -76.60
CA GLN A 383 -1.60 30.57 -77.90
C GLN A 383 -1.64 31.78 -78.84
N ASN A 384 -1.92 32.97 -78.30
CA ASN A 384 -1.89 34.21 -79.09
C ASN A 384 -0.47 34.53 -79.58
N TYR A 385 0.54 34.33 -78.74
CA TYR A 385 1.94 34.48 -79.14
C TYR A 385 2.32 33.49 -80.23
N GLU A 386 1.95 32.21 -80.11
CA GLU A 386 2.18 31.20 -81.15
C GLU A 386 1.56 31.61 -82.50
N THR A 387 0.31 32.10 -82.47
CA THR A 387 -0.39 32.58 -83.66
C THR A 387 0.33 33.79 -84.29
N THR A 388 0.75 34.74 -83.47
CA THR A 388 1.47 35.94 -83.91
C THR A 388 2.82 35.58 -84.53
N VAL A 389 3.56 34.67 -83.90
CA VAL A 389 4.85 34.17 -84.42
C VAL A 389 4.66 33.46 -85.76
N ALA A 390 3.59 32.65 -85.91
CA ALA A 390 3.27 32.02 -87.18
C ALA A 390 2.97 33.06 -88.29
N GLN A 391 2.23 34.11 -87.96
CA GLN A 391 1.93 35.19 -88.90
C GLN A 391 3.17 36.00 -89.30
N LEU A 392 4.03 36.36 -88.33
CA LEU A 392 5.30 37.03 -88.59
C LEU A 392 6.22 36.18 -89.47
N ARG A 393 6.28 34.85 -89.25
CA ARG A 393 7.02 33.93 -90.12
C ARG A 393 6.50 33.94 -91.56
N SER A 394 5.18 33.96 -91.76
CA SER A 394 4.59 34.07 -93.09
C SER A 394 4.90 35.40 -93.77
N GLN A 395 4.87 36.51 -93.03
CA GLN A 395 5.27 37.83 -93.55
C GLN A 395 6.74 37.85 -93.96
N LEU A 396 7.62 37.23 -93.17
CA LEU A 396 9.05 37.13 -93.47
C LEU A 396 9.30 36.31 -94.75
N ASP A 397 8.57 35.21 -94.96
CA ASP A 397 8.65 34.39 -96.17
C ASP A 397 8.15 35.16 -97.42
N GLY A 398 7.04 35.90 -97.27
CA GLY A 398 6.50 36.76 -98.33
C GLY A 398 7.47 37.88 -98.72
N ALA A 399 8.04 38.58 -97.74
CA ALA A 399 9.07 39.59 -97.98
C ALA A 399 10.33 39.00 -98.61
N SER A 400 10.76 37.80 -98.19
CA SER A 400 11.91 37.11 -98.76
C SER A 400 11.70 36.75 -100.24
N LYS A 401 10.51 36.28 -100.61
CA LYS A 401 10.15 36.00 -102.01
C LYS A 401 10.11 37.25 -102.88
N GLN A 402 9.57 38.36 -102.36
CA GLN A 402 9.59 39.64 -103.07
C GLN A 402 11.03 40.11 -103.30
N LEU A 403 11.92 39.89 -102.33
CA LEU A 403 13.32 40.25 -102.41
C LEU A 403 14.12 39.37 -103.39
N GLU A 404 13.75 38.10 -103.61
CA GLU A 404 14.31 37.26 -104.69
C GLU A 404 13.82 37.67 -106.09
N GLN A 405 12.62 38.25 -106.19
CA GLN A 405 12.06 38.71 -107.46
C GLN A 405 12.72 40.01 -107.96
N VAL A 406 13.27 40.82 -107.05
CA VAL A 406 14.08 41.99 -107.39
C VAL A 406 15.52 41.54 -107.68
N LYS A 407 15.75 40.98 -108.88
CA LYS A 407 17.11 40.89 -109.45
C LYS A 407 17.60 42.32 -109.72
N LEU A 408 18.41 42.87 -108.81
CA LEU A 408 19.15 44.11 -109.01
C LEU A 408 20.19 43.88 -110.12
N VAL A 409 19.81 44.14 -111.37
CA VAL A 409 20.76 44.23 -112.49
C VAL A 409 21.33 45.64 -112.48
N GLY A 410 22.60 45.78 -112.08
CA GLY A 410 23.37 47.01 -112.27
C GLY A 410 23.67 47.23 -113.76
N ALA A 411 23.92 48.47 -114.17
CA ALA A 411 24.18 48.81 -115.58
C ALA A 411 25.45 48.12 -116.13
N THR A 412 26.33 47.62 -115.25
CA THR A 412 27.50 46.80 -115.59
C THR A 412 27.61 45.54 -114.71
N PRO A 413 28.34 44.49 -115.16
CA PRO A 413 28.58 43.28 -114.36
C PRO A 413 29.31 43.57 -113.03
N GLU A 414 30.17 44.59 -112.99
CA GLU A 414 30.91 45.01 -111.79
C GLU A 414 30.02 45.72 -110.77
N GLU A 415 29.12 46.60 -111.21
CA GLU A 415 28.12 47.22 -110.34
C GLU A 415 27.10 46.21 -109.81
N THR A 416 26.71 45.24 -110.64
CA THR A 416 25.84 44.13 -110.20
C THR A 416 26.53 43.29 -109.12
N ALA A 417 27.82 42.99 -109.27
CA ALA A 417 28.58 42.28 -108.25
C ALA A 417 28.80 43.09 -106.96
N LYS A 418 28.98 44.42 -107.08
CA LYS A 418 29.12 45.32 -105.93
C LYS A 418 27.81 45.47 -105.16
N LEU A 419 26.69 45.68 -105.86
CA LEU A 419 25.36 45.77 -105.27
C LEU A 419 24.92 44.45 -104.63
N THR A 420 25.25 43.30 -105.24
CA THR A 420 24.96 41.98 -104.65
C THR A 420 25.76 41.76 -103.37
N LYS A 421 27.06 42.11 -103.36
CA LYS A 421 27.90 42.05 -102.15
C LYS A 421 27.42 42.99 -101.05
N GLU A 422 27.02 44.21 -101.40
CA GLU A 422 26.48 45.18 -100.45
C GLU A 422 25.14 44.72 -99.87
N ASN A 423 24.24 44.16 -100.70
CA ASN A 423 22.97 43.61 -100.22
C ASN A 423 23.16 42.38 -99.32
N ASP A 424 24.06 41.46 -99.70
CA ASP A 424 24.42 40.31 -98.87
C ASP A 424 25.04 40.75 -97.54
N MET A 425 25.87 41.80 -97.55
CA MET A 425 26.44 42.38 -96.35
C MET A 425 25.36 43.02 -95.45
N LEU A 426 24.45 43.83 -96.00
CA LEU A 426 23.34 44.42 -95.25
C LEU A 426 22.41 43.35 -94.65
N ARG A 427 22.11 42.27 -95.41
CA ARG A 427 21.35 41.12 -94.88
C ARG A 427 22.09 40.44 -93.74
N ASN A 428 23.39 40.21 -93.87
CA ASN A 428 24.20 39.61 -92.82
C ASN A 428 24.29 40.49 -91.58
N ILE A 429 24.37 41.82 -91.73
CA ILE A 429 24.33 42.79 -90.63
C ILE A 429 22.97 42.73 -89.91
N ILE A 430 21.86 42.76 -90.64
CA ILE A 430 20.50 42.72 -90.05
C ILE A 430 20.24 41.37 -89.36
N VAL A 431 20.62 40.25 -89.99
CA VAL A 431 20.45 38.92 -89.38
C VAL A 431 21.30 38.80 -88.10
N ARG A 432 22.55 39.29 -88.13
CA ARG A 432 23.42 39.32 -86.94
C ARG A 432 22.83 40.21 -85.85
N GLU A 433 22.31 41.39 -86.20
CA GLU A 433 21.65 42.31 -85.28
C GLU A 433 20.44 41.64 -84.61
N ARG A 434 19.55 41.03 -85.38
CA ARG A 434 18.37 40.33 -84.86
C ARG A 434 18.73 39.14 -83.98
N GLN A 435 19.76 38.38 -84.34
CA GLN A 435 20.25 37.29 -83.50
C GLN A 435 20.87 37.81 -82.19
N GLU A 436 21.58 38.92 -82.24
CA GLU A 436 22.22 39.49 -81.06
C GLU A 436 21.21 40.18 -80.13
N GLU A 437 20.18 40.82 -80.69
CA GLU A 437 19.00 41.32 -79.96
C GLU A 437 18.28 40.18 -79.23
N ALA A 438 17.96 39.08 -79.93
CA ALA A 438 17.30 37.92 -79.33
C ALA A 438 18.15 37.27 -78.22
N ARG A 439 19.48 37.20 -78.40
CA ARG A 439 20.40 36.65 -77.38
C ARG A 439 20.46 37.55 -76.14
N ARG A 440 20.45 38.88 -76.31
CA ARG A 440 20.43 39.85 -75.20
C ARG A 440 19.11 39.81 -74.43
N ASP A 441 17.98 39.70 -75.13
CA ASP A 441 16.68 39.56 -74.49
C ASP A 441 16.55 38.27 -73.69
N GLN A 442 17.06 37.15 -74.21
CA GLN A 442 17.11 35.90 -73.47
C GLN A 442 18.01 36.00 -72.23
N ALA A 443 19.19 36.63 -72.35
CA ALA A 443 20.09 36.87 -71.22
C ALA A 443 19.44 37.76 -70.15
N LYS A 444 18.77 38.85 -70.55
CA LYS A 444 17.99 39.72 -69.65
C LYS A 444 16.93 38.92 -68.90
N LYS A 445 16.16 38.09 -69.61
CA LYS A 445 15.09 37.28 -68.99
C LYS A 445 15.64 36.27 -67.96
N LEU A 446 16.74 35.60 -68.28
CA LEU A 446 17.39 34.66 -67.35
C LEU A 446 17.96 35.36 -66.12
N MET A 447 18.57 36.54 -66.29
CA MET A 447 19.08 37.32 -65.16
C MET A 447 17.94 37.79 -64.25
N LEU A 448 16.81 38.27 -64.79
CA LEU A 448 15.66 38.67 -63.98
C LEU A 448 15.03 37.48 -63.22
N ALA A 449 14.94 36.30 -63.86
CA ALA A 449 14.42 35.11 -63.21
C ALA A 449 15.31 34.63 -62.03
N GLU A 450 16.64 34.70 -62.16
CA GLU A 450 17.54 34.41 -61.04
C GLU A 450 17.44 35.48 -59.94
N PHE A 451 17.20 36.76 -60.27
CA PHE A 451 16.95 37.82 -59.30
C PHE A 451 15.67 37.58 -58.48
N ASP A 452 14.59 37.19 -59.14
CA ASP A 452 13.33 36.82 -58.47
C ASP A 452 13.52 35.60 -57.55
N LYS A 453 14.28 34.60 -58.00
CA LYS A 453 14.61 33.41 -57.22
C LYS A 453 15.47 33.72 -55.99
N LEU A 454 16.41 34.65 -56.12
CA LEU A 454 17.26 35.12 -55.02
C LEU A 454 16.58 36.20 -54.15
N GLN A 455 15.33 36.58 -54.48
CA GLN A 455 14.56 37.65 -53.83
C GLN A 455 15.28 39.01 -53.75
N ILE A 456 16.16 39.31 -54.70
CA ILE A 456 16.88 40.59 -54.73
C ILE A 456 16.00 41.62 -55.43
N LYS A 457 15.37 42.52 -54.66
CA LYS A 457 14.49 43.58 -55.18
C LYS A 457 15.26 44.90 -55.27
N SER A 458 16.10 45.07 -56.29
CA SER A 458 16.83 46.32 -56.53
C SER A 458 16.42 46.94 -57.87
N GLU A 459 15.63 48.02 -57.82
CA GLU A 459 15.22 48.78 -59.00
C GLU A 459 16.43 49.30 -59.79
N THR A 460 17.47 49.78 -59.09
CA THR A 460 18.70 50.26 -59.71
C THR A 460 19.41 49.17 -60.51
N LEU A 461 19.40 47.92 -60.03
CA LEU A 461 20.04 46.82 -60.74
C LEU A 461 19.20 46.34 -61.92
N THR A 462 17.87 46.36 -61.79
CA THR A 462 16.93 46.11 -62.90
C THR A 462 17.14 47.13 -64.03
N GLU A 463 17.29 48.41 -63.68
CA GLU A 463 17.60 49.49 -64.64
C GLU A 463 18.96 49.27 -65.32
N GLN A 464 20.00 48.89 -64.57
CA GLN A 464 21.33 48.60 -65.14
C GLN A 464 21.32 47.42 -66.11
N ILE A 465 20.59 46.34 -65.79
CA ILE A 465 20.41 45.20 -66.69
C ILE A 465 19.67 45.65 -67.97
N GLN A 466 18.69 46.55 -67.83
CA GLN A 466 17.97 47.10 -68.97
C GLN A 466 18.84 48.01 -69.84
N LEU A 467 19.74 48.80 -69.23
CA LEU A 467 20.74 49.60 -69.95
C LEU A 467 21.74 48.71 -70.70
N LEU A 468 22.24 47.63 -70.07
CA LEU A 468 23.16 46.69 -70.70
C LEU A 468 22.54 45.91 -71.87
N ALA A 469 21.22 45.75 -71.86
CA ALA A 469 20.47 45.14 -72.95
C ALA A 469 20.22 46.08 -74.14
N GLN A 470 20.62 47.35 -74.08
CA GLN A 470 20.45 48.29 -75.20
C GLN A 470 21.33 47.93 -76.41
N PRO A 471 20.87 48.21 -77.65
CA PRO A 471 21.59 47.87 -78.86
C PRO A 471 22.85 48.72 -79.05
N VAL A 472 23.99 48.08 -79.33
CA VAL A 472 25.24 48.75 -79.75
C VAL A 472 25.68 48.15 -81.07
N THR A 473 25.61 48.93 -82.15
CA THR A 473 26.11 48.53 -83.46
C THR A 473 27.63 48.54 -83.47
N ARG A 474 28.26 47.38 -83.65
CA ARG A 474 29.69 47.27 -83.97
C ARG A 474 29.84 46.77 -85.40
N LEU A 475 30.16 47.69 -86.30
CA LEU A 475 30.53 47.40 -87.69
C LEU A 475 31.94 46.77 -87.71
N THR A 476 32.12 45.70 -88.48
CA THR A 476 33.42 45.08 -88.70
C THR A 476 34.31 45.97 -89.57
N THR A 477 35.63 45.80 -89.51
CA THR A 477 36.60 46.63 -90.23
C THR A 477 36.36 46.65 -91.74
N ASP A 478 35.88 45.54 -92.31
CA ASP A 478 35.56 45.40 -93.73
C ASP A 478 34.25 46.13 -94.11
N GLU A 479 33.24 46.11 -93.24
CA GLU A 479 31.98 46.87 -93.39
C GLU A 479 32.25 48.39 -93.34
N LEU A 480 33.17 48.81 -92.48
CA LEU A 480 33.57 50.21 -92.32
C LEU A 480 34.42 50.73 -93.50
N ALA A 481 35.19 49.85 -94.15
CA ALA A 481 36.00 50.20 -95.32
C ALA A 481 35.15 50.43 -96.58
N LEU A 482 34.04 49.70 -96.75
CA LEU A 482 33.16 49.83 -97.92
C LEU A 482 32.27 51.09 -97.84
N LEU A 483 31.80 51.45 -96.64
CA LEU A 483 30.99 52.65 -96.39
C LEU A 483 31.76 53.97 -96.56
N ARG A 484 33.10 53.94 -96.65
CA ARG A 484 33.97 55.12 -96.80
C ARG A 484 34.33 55.49 -98.24
N GLN A 485 33.80 54.79 -99.26
CA GLN A 485 34.09 55.13 -100.66
C GLN A 485 33.23 56.32 -101.14
N PRO A 486 33.82 57.37 -101.77
CA PRO A 486 33.06 58.53 -102.24
C PRO A 486 32.18 58.19 -103.44
N VAL A 487 30.89 58.53 -103.36
CA VAL A 487 29.87 58.36 -104.41
C VAL A 487 30.07 59.42 -105.50
N VAL A 488 30.22 58.99 -106.76
CA VAL A 488 30.27 59.87 -107.93
C VAL A 488 28.86 60.40 -108.24
N SER A 489 28.73 61.72 -108.34
CA SER A 489 27.48 62.45 -108.63
C SER A 489 26.97 62.20 -110.05
N ILE A 490 25.67 61.94 -110.19
CA ILE A 490 24.93 61.93 -111.46
C ILE A 490 24.12 63.24 -111.49
N SER A 491 24.30 64.06 -112.52
CA SER A 491 23.59 65.34 -112.71
C SER A 491 22.24 65.17 -113.39
N ASP A 492 21.28 66.00 -112.93
CA ASP A 492 19.94 66.26 -113.43
C ASP A 492 19.81 66.38 -114.96
N ASP A 493 18.72 65.83 -115.52
CA ASP A 493 17.81 66.67 -116.30
C ASP A 493 16.37 66.11 -116.41
N ASN A 494 15.44 67.07 -116.38
CA ASN A 494 14.08 67.08 -116.90
C ASN A 494 12.86 66.72 -116.02
N SER A 495 12.27 67.83 -115.57
CA SER A 495 10.92 68.16 -115.11
C SER A 495 9.70 67.40 -115.66
N GLY A 496 8.70 67.20 -114.79
CA GLY A 496 7.34 66.86 -115.25
C GLY A 496 6.31 66.37 -114.23
N ALA A 497 6.05 67.13 -113.17
CA ALA A 497 4.72 67.37 -112.58
C ALA A 497 3.82 66.23 -111.99
N VAL A 498 3.24 66.60 -110.84
CA VAL A 498 1.86 66.31 -110.35
C VAL A 498 1.67 65.33 -109.17
N LYS A 499 1.54 65.96 -107.99
CA LYS A 499 0.53 65.85 -106.91
C LYS A 499 0.20 64.51 -106.22
N ALA A 500 0.35 64.58 -104.89
CA ALA A 500 -0.57 64.18 -103.81
C ALA A 500 -0.88 62.67 -103.67
N SER A 501 -0.96 62.06 -102.48
CA SER A 501 -1.60 62.54 -101.25
C SER A 501 -1.15 61.70 -100.04
N PHE A 502 -1.34 62.28 -98.85
CA PHE A 502 -1.28 61.69 -97.52
C PHE A 502 -2.16 60.45 -97.32
N THR A 503 -1.71 59.53 -96.45
CA THR A 503 -2.34 59.19 -95.15
C THR A 503 -1.29 58.72 -94.17
#